data_AF-A4XJE0-F1
#
_entry.id   AF-A4XJE0-F1
#
_cell.length_a   1.000
_cell.length_b   1.000
_cell.length_c   1.000
_cell.angle_alpha   90.00
_cell.angle_beta   90.00
_cell.angle_gamma   90.00
#
_symmetry.space_group_name_H-M   'P 1'
#
loop_
_entity.id
_entity.type
_entity.pdbx_description
1 polymer ?
#
loop_
_entity_poly.entity_id
_entity_poly.type
_entity_poly.pdbx_seq_one_letter_code
_entity_poly.pdbx_strand_id
1 'polypeptide(L)'
;MLLLITKNPLTVEIFSETAGKNFEVAMSLESAFLRVRKRNYSAVVVDEKDISSYMFLSEKVMSLKTFLAEKEEKQKHNIKIETPKTIAITSCKGSAGKTELIKKLISVLSAYRILILDMNFYDGGVI
;
A
#
# COMPACT_ATOMS: atom_id res chain seq x y z
N MET A 1 2.42 -19.68 1.50
CA MET A 1 3.00 -19.55 2.84
C MET A 1 4.48 -19.25 2.68
N LEU A 2 5.01 -18.26 3.40
CA LEU A 2 6.40 -17.80 3.28
C LEU A 2 7.29 -18.47 4.33
N LEU A 3 8.58 -18.63 4.02
CA LEU A 3 9.60 -19.03 5.00
C LEU A 3 10.61 -17.89 5.13
N LEU A 4 10.82 -17.39 6.34
CA LEU A 4 11.86 -16.44 6.67
C LEU A 4 13.03 -17.19 7.32
N ILE A 5 14.24 -16.99 6.82
CA ILE A 5 15.48 -17.49 7.43
C ILE A 5 16.18 -16.29 8.07
N THR A 6 16.18 -16.24 9.40
CA THR A 6 16.87 -15.19 10.16
C THR A 6 17.22 -15.67 11.56
N LYS A 7 18.34 -15.15 12.09
CA LYS A 7 18.72 -15.27 13.49
C LYS A 7 18.31 -14.06 14.32
N ASN A 8 17.85 -12.99 13.67
CA ASN A 8 17.53 -11.73 14.30
C ASN A 8 16.02 -11.65 14.62
N PRO A 9 15.63 -11.60 15.90
CA PRO A 9 14.22 -11.51 16.27
C PRO A 9 13.57 -10.20 15.81
N LEU A 10 14.32 -9.10 15.73
CA LEU A 10 13.81 -7.82 15.22
C LEU A 10 13.37 -7.93 13.75
N THR A 11 14.10 -8.73 12.96
CA THR A 11 13.71 -8.99 11.57
C THR A 11 12.37 -9.72 11.48
N VAL A 12 12.08 -10.62 12.42
CA VAL A 12 10.81 -11.36 12.46
C VAL A 12 9.64 -10.40 12.68
N GLU A 13 9.78 -9.43 13.58
CA GLU A 13 8.76 -8.42 13.86
C GLU A 13 8.48 -7.57 12.62
N ILE A 14 9.52 -6.97 12.03
CA ILE A 14 9.41 -6.13 10.81
C ILE A 14 8.82 -6.93 9.64
N PHE A 15 9.27 -8.17 9.46
CA PHE A 15 8.75 -9.04 8.42
C PHE A 15 7.28 -9.37 8.63
N SER A 16 6.83 -9.54 9.87
CA SER A 16 5.42 -9.83 10.19
C SER A 16 4.48 -8.68 9.83
N GLU A 17 4.93 -7.43 9.99
CA GLU A 17 4.18 -6.24 9.60
C GLU A 17 4.02 -6.14 8.08
N THR A 18 5.03 -6.58 7.33
CA THR A 18 5.08 -6.45 5.86
C THR A 18 4.45 -7.64 5.14
N ALA A 19 4.70 -8.85 5.62
CA ALA A 19 4.27 -10.10 5.02
C ALA A 19 2.92 -10.61 5.57
N GLY A 20 2.43 -10.02 6.67
CA GLY A 20 1.29 -10.50 7.44
C GLY A 20 1.65 -11.71 8.33
N LYS A 21 0.64 -12.32 8.96
CA LYS A 21 0.84 -13.40 9.95
C LYS A 21 1.08 -14.80 9.36
N ASN A 22 1.12 -14.97 8.03
CA ASN A 22 1.16 -16.27 7.37
C ASN A 22 2.58 -16.62 6.85
N PHE A 23 3.52 -16.73 7.77
CA PHE A 23 4.89 -17.16 7.49
C PHE A 23 5.44 -18.02 8.62
N GLU A 24 6.49 -18.76 8.28
CA GLU A 24 7.26 -19.54 9.23
C GLU A 24 8.69 -19.00 9.33
N VAL A 25 9.35 -19.25 10.46
CA VAL A 25 10.74 -18.81 10.70
C VAL A 25 11.66 -20.01 10.87
N ALA A 26 12.80 -19.99 10.19
CA ALA A 26 13.93 -20.88 10.40
C ALA A 26 15.14 -20.07 10.90
N MET A 27 15.83 -20.56 11.93
CA MET A 27 16.99 -19.86 12.51
C MET A 27 18.34 -20.35 11.95
N SER A 28 18.29 -21.38 11.09
CA SER A 28 19.48 -21.97 10.48
C SER A 28 19.14 -22.57 9.11
N LEU A 29 20.18 -22.78 8.30
CA LEU A 29 20.07 -23.43 6.99
C LEU A 29 19.50 -24.85 7.10
N GLU A 30 19.91 -25.61 8.11
CA GLU A 30 19.45 -26.99 8.34
C GLU A 30 17.96 -27.02 8.68
N SER A 31 17.53 -26.13 9.57
CA SER A 31 16.12 -26.02 9.94
C SER A 31 15.25 -25.57 8.76
N ALA A 32 15.79 -24.68 7.91
CA ALA A 32 15.13 -24.26 6.68
C ALA A 32 15.02 -25.42 5.68
N PHE A 33 16.09 -26.19 5.48
CA PHE A 33 16.11 -27.35 4.60
C PHE A 33 15.05 -28.39 4.98
N LEU A 34 14.96 -28.73 6.28
CA LEU A 34 13.93 -29.66 6.76
C LEU A 34 12.51 -29.16 6.51
N ARG A 35 12.28 -27.85 6.63
CA ARG A 35 10.98 -27.23 6.38
C ARG A 35 10.63 -27.28 4.90
N VAL A 36 11.53 -26.84 4.02
CA VAL A 36 11.30 -26.81 2.57
C VAL A 36 11.07 -28.22 1.99
N ARG A 37 11.70 -29.26 2.55
CA ARG A 37 11.40 -30.65 2.14
C ARG A 37 10.02 -31.14 2.56
N LYS A 38 9.47 -30.61 3.66
CA LYS A 38 8.17 -31.04 4.21
C LYS A 38 7.00 -30.27 3.62
N ARG A 39 7.21 -29.05 3.15
CA ARG A 39 6.15 -28.14 2.69
C ARG A 39 6.63 -27.26 1.53
N ASN A 40 5.72 -26.98 0.61
CA ASN A 40 5.97 -26.04 -0.48
C ASN A 40 5.71 -24.60 -0.04
N TYR A 41 6.79 -23.82 0.07
CA TYR A 41 6.71 -22.39 0.34
C TYR A 41 6.57 -21.59 -0.96
N SER A 42 5.82 -20.49 -0.90
CA SER A 42 5.64 -19.60 -2.04
C SER A 42 6.90 -18.78 -2.33
N ALA A 43 7.68 -18.47 -1.30
CA ALA A 43 9.02 -17.90 -1.40
C ALA A 43 9.79 -18.22 -0.12
N VAL A 44 11.12 -18.29 -0.23
CA VAL A 44 12.06 -18.41 0.88
C VAL A 44 12.83 -17.10 0.96
N VAL A 45 12.64 -16.36 2.05
CA VAL A 45 13.25 -15.05 2.28
C VAL A 45 14.40 -15.20 3.25
N VAL A 46 15.57 -14.68 2.89
CA VAL A 46 16.79 -14.81 3.70
C VAL A 46 17.24 -13.43 4.19
N ASP A 47 17.45 -13.32 5.50
CA ASP A 47 18.01 -12.12 6.16
C ASP A 47 19.54 -12.15 6.16
N GLU A 48 20.12 -12.34 4.98
CA GLU A 48 21.57 -12.28 4.75
C GLU A 48 21.85 -11.55 3.43
N LYS A 49 23.00 -10.90 3.34
CA LYS A 49 23.41 -10.18 2.12
C LYS A 49 23.80 -11.13 0.98
N ASP A 50 24.41 -12.25 1.34
CA ASP A 50 24.76 -13.32 0.41
C ASP A 50 23.77 -14.47 0.60
N ILE A 51 23.04 -14.78 -0.46
CA ILE A 51 22.02 -15.84 -0.47
C ILE A 51 22.45 -17.07 -1.27
N SER A 52 23.68 -17.09 -1.80
CA SER A 52 24.20 -18.16 -2.66
C SER A 52 24.11 -19.53 -1.99
N SER A 53 24.44 -19.60 -0.70
CA SER A 53 24.33 -20.77 0.15
C SER A 53 22.90 -21.25 0.40
N TYR A 54 21.88 -20.48 0.01
CA TYR A 54 20.46 -20.83 0.21
C TYR A 54 19.76 -21.16 -1.11
N MET A 55 20.36 -20.84 -2.27
CA MET A 55 19.75 -21.06 -3.59
C MET A 55 19.42 -22.53 -3.88
N PHE A 56 20.14 -23.47 -3.26
CA PHE A 56 19.84 -24.90 -3.40
C PHE A 56 18.55 -25.32 -2.69
N LEU A 57 18.01 -24.51 -1.77
CA LEU A 57 16.78 -24.81 -1.04
C LEU A 57 15.56 -24.77 -1.96
N SER A 58 15.49 -23.80 -2.87
CA SER A 58 14.36 -23.57 -3.76
C SER A 58 14.73 -22.55 -4.84
N GLU A 59 14.11 -22.67 -6.01
CA GLU A 59 14.20 -21.66 -7.09
C GLU A 59 13.59 -20.30 -6.69
N LYS A 60 12.82 -20.26 -5.59
CA LYS A 60 12.11 -19.07 -5.09
C LYS A 60 12.77 -18.42 -3.88
N VAL A 61 14.10 -18.56 -3.80
CA VAL A 61 14.92 -17.94 -2.75
C VAL A 61 15.19 -16.49 -3.12
N MET A 62 15.00 -15.58 -2.16
CA MET A 62 15.28 -14.17 -2.33
C MET A 62 15.78 -13.53 -1.04
N SER A 63 16.51 -12.43 -1.16
CA SER A 63 16.94 -11.66 0.00
C SER A 63 15.75 -10.91 0.61
N LEU A 64 15.82 -10.61 1.91
CA LEU A 64 14.86 -9.75 2.59
C LEU A 64 14.71 -8.40 1.90
N LYS A 65 15.84 -7.81 1.45
CA LYS A 65 15.84 -6.54 0.73
C LYS A 65 15.03 -6.59 -0.56
N THR A 66 15.20 -7.66 -1.35
CA THR A 66 14.44 -7.88 -2.59
C THR A 66 12.95 -8.05 -2.30
N PHE A 67 12.62 -8.85 -1.29
CA PHE A 67 11.22 -9.09 -0.90
C PHE A 67 10.49 -7.80 -0.52
N LEU A 68 11.13 -6.96 0.31
CA LEU A 68 10.56 -5.67 0.73
C LEU A 68 10.40 -4.72 -0.46
N ALA A 69 11.39 -4.64 -1.36
CA ALA A 69 11.31 -3.81 -2.56
C ALA A 69 10.15 -4.21 -3.48
N GLU A 70 9.98 -5.50 -3.77
CA GLU A 70 8.87 -6.00 -4.59
C GLU A 70 7.50 -5.71 -3.95
N LYS A 71 7.42 -5.76 -2.62
CA LYS A 71 6.19 -5.45 -1.88
C LYS A 71 5.86 -3.97 -1.96
N GLU A 72 6.83 -3.09 -1.78
CA GLU A 72 6.65 -1.65 -1.94
C GLU A 72 6.23 -1.28 -3.37
N GLU A 73 6.86 -1.89 -4.37
CA GLU A 73 6.52 -1.65 -5.78
C GLU A 73 5.08 -2.09 -6.10
N LYS A 74 4.67 -3.28 -5.64
CA LYS A 74 3.29 -3.76 -5.75
C LYS A 74 2.30 -2.85 -5.02
N GLN A 75 2.68 -2.24 -3.90
CA GLN A 75 1.84 -1.27 -3.19
C GLN A 75 1.72 0.05 -3.96
N LYS A 76 2.81 0.56 -4.54
CA LYS A 76 2.81 1.78 -5.37
C LYS A 76 1.92 1.64 -6.59
N HIS A 77 1.93 0.48 -7.24
CA HIS A 77 1.05 0.20 -8.39
C HIS A 77 -0.41 -0.08 -8.02
N ASN A 78 -0.73 -0.24 -6.74
CA ASN A 78 -2.11 -0.42 -6.26
C ASN A 78 -2.80 0.90 -5.88
N ILE A 79 -2.16 2.06 -6.10
CA ILE A 79 -2.80 3.36 -5.96
C ILE A 79 -3.75 3.53 -7.16
N LYS A 80 -5.02 3.19 -6.96
CA LYS A 80 -6.10 3.56 -7.89
C LYS A 80 -6.19 5.08 -7.90
N ILE A 81 -5.63 5.72 -8.93
CA ILE A 81 -5.86 7.15 -9.18
C ILE A 81 -7.29 7.26 -9.70
N GLU A 82 -8.25 7.44 -8.79
CA GLU A 82 -9.60 7.80 -9.17
C GLU A 82 -9.57 9.22 -9.72
N THR A 83 -9.96 9.38 -10.99
CA THR A 83 -9.99 10.69 -11.64
C THR A 83 -11.07 11.53 -10.95
N PRO A 84 -10.75 12.69 -10.34
CA PRO A 84 -11.74 13.52 -9.69
C PRO A 84 -12.76 14.01 -10.72
N LYS A 85 -14.05 14.01 -10.36
CA LYS A 85 -15.10 14.61 -11.18
C LYS A 85 -15.21 16.09 -10.87
N THR A 86 -15.02 16.94 -11.88
CA THR A 86 -15.12 18.40 -11.74
C THR A 86 -16.51 18.88 -12.13
N ILE A 87 -17.10 19.76 -11.31
CA ILE A 87 -18.39 20.41 -11.59
C ILE A 87 -18.17 21.92 -11.54
N ALA A 88 -18.52 22.62 -12.61
CA ALA A 88 -18.49 24.08 -12.68
C ALA A 88 -19.89 24.64 -12.45
N ILE A 89 -20.04 25.55 -11.47
CA ILE A 89 -21.31 26.21 -11.15
C ILE A 89 -21.24 27.65 -11.65
N THR A 90 -22.10 28.00 -12.61
CA THR A 90 -22.09 29.33 -13.25
C THR A 90 -23.49 29.95 -13.21
N SER A 91 -23.55 31.29 -13.29
CA SER A 91 -24.80 32.02 -13.49
C SER A 91 -24.50 33.34 -14.19
N CYS A 92 -25.32 33.66 -15.20
CA CYS A 92 -25.27 34.94 -15.91
C CYS A 92 -25.77 36.12 -15.07
N LYS A 93 -26.51 35.87 -13.98
CA LYS A 93 -27.04 36.89 -13.08
C LYS A 93 -26.31 36.88 -11.73
N GLY A 94 -26.05 38.09 -11.21
CA GLY A 94 -25.68 38.30 -9.81
C GLY A 94 -26.78 37.80 -8.87
N SER A 95 -26.40 37.35 -7.67
CA SER A 95 -27.34 36.91 -6.62
C SER A 95 -28.32 35.79 -7.00
N ALA A 96 -28.03 34.98 -8.02
CA ALA A 96 -28.87 33.86 -8.46
C ALA A 96 -28.83 32.61 -7.53
N GLY A 97 -28.37 32.77 -6.29
CA GLY A 97 -28.31 31.67 -5.31
C GLY A 97 -27.18 30.65 -5.55
N LYS A 98 -26.12 31.01 -6.29
CA LYS A 98 -24.97 30.11 -6.57
C LYS A 98 -24.36 29.51 -5.28
N THR A 99 -24.11 30.36 -4.28
CA THR A 99 -23.53 29.95 -2.99
C THR A 99 -24.45 29.02 -2.21
N GLU A 100 -25.76 29.30 -2.23
CA GLU A 100 -26.76 28.46 -1.55
C GLU A 100 -26.88 27.08 -2.19
N LEU A 101 -26.76 27.01 -3.52
CA LEU A 101 -26.71 25.74 -4.24
C LEU A 101 -25.48 24.92 -3.86
N ILE A 102 -24.30 25.56 -3.76
CA ILE A 102 -23.06 24.89 -3.32
C ILE A 102 -23.24 24.29 -1.92
N LYS A 103 -23.78 25.05 -0.96
CA LYS A 103 -24.02 24.58 0.41
C LYS A 103 -24.93 23.35 0.45
N LYS A 104 -26.01 23.35 -0.33
CA LYS A 104 -26.91 22.20 -0.46
C LYS A 104 -26.21 21.00 -1.12
N LEU A 105 -25.39 21.24 -2.13
CA LEU A 105 -24.64 20.18 -2.82
C LEU A 105 -23.67 19.46 -1.89
N ILE A 106 -22.95 20.20 -1.04
CA ILE A 106 -22.02 19.64 -0.04
C ILE A 106 -22.77 18.71 0.93
N SER A 107 -23.95 19.14 1.39
CA SER A 107 -24.78 18.34 2.30
C SER A 107 -25.20 17.00 1.67
N VAL A 108 -25.69 17.05 0.43
CA VAL A 108 -26.11 15.84 -0.32
C VAL A 108 -24.92 14.93 -0.65
N LEU A 109 -23.76 15.51 -0.96
CA LEU A 109 -22.54 14.79 -1.33
C LEU A 109 -21.62 14.52 -0.14
N SER A 110 -22.13 14.54 1.09
CA SER A 110 -21.35 14.36 2.33
C SER A 110 -20.58 13.05 2.42
N ALA A 111 -20.96 12.03 1.63
CA ALA A 111 -20.23 10.77 1.51
C ALA A 111 -18.92 10.87 0.70
N TYR A 112 -18.69 11.98 -0.01
CA TYR A 112 -17.54 12.19 -0.89
C TYR A 112 -16.56 13.20 -0.29
N ARG A 113 -15.27 13.08 -0.64
CA ARG A 113 -14.28 14.13 -0.38
C ARG A 113 -14.41 15.21 -1.45
N ILE A 114 -14.83 16.40 -1.03
CA ILE A 114 -15.12 17.52 -1.92
C ILE A 114 -14.03 18.59 -1.76
N LEU A 115 -13.48 19.06 -2.89
CA LEU A 115 -12.65 20.26 -2.95
C LEU A 115 -13.47 21.38 -3.60
N ILE A 116 -13.54 22.53 -2.94
CA ILE A 116 -14.23 23.72 -3.46
C ILE A 116 -13.17 24.75 -3.83
N LEU A 117 -13.21 25.21 -5.08
CA LEU A 117 -12.39 26.30 -5.57
C LEU A 117 -13.33 27.49 -5.82
N ASP A 118 -13.23 28.51 -4.97
CA ASP A 118 -14.00 29.74 -5.19
C ASP A 118 -13.28 30.61 -6.22
N MET A 119 -13.90 30.74 -7.40
CA MET A 119 -13.46 31.62 -8.48
C MET A 119 -14.38 32.85 -8.63
N ASN A 120 -15.20 33.16 -7.62
CA ASN A 120 -16.08 34.32 -7.62
C ASN A 120 -15.37 35.57 -7.08
N PHE A 121 -14.70 36.31 -7.97
CA PHE A 121 -13.91 37.48 -7.60
C PHE A 121 -14.73 38.72 -7.19
N TYR A 122 -16.05 38.73 -7.43
CA TYR A 122 -16.89 39.92 -7.27
C TYR A 122 -17.54 40.07 -5.88
N ASP A 123 -17.61 39.00 -5.09
CA ASP A 123 -18.44 38.95 -3.86
C ASP A 123 -17.63 38.62 -2.58
N GLY A 124 -16.30 38.57 -2.65
CA GLY A 124 -15.44 38.26 -1.48
C GLY A 124 -15.84 36.95 -0.76
N GLY A 125 -16.29 35.96 -1.54
CA GLY A 125 -17.13 34.85 -1.10
C GLY A 125 -16.66 34.14 0.17
N VAL A 126 -17.49 34.18 1.21
CA VAL A 126 -17.43 33.25 2.34
C VAL A 126 -18.36 32.09 2.00
N ILE A 127 -17.80 31.02 1.45
CA ILE A 127 -18.49 29.73 1.26
C ILE A 127 -18.64 29.05 2.62
#